data_AF-A0A224Y166-F1
#
_entry.id   AF-A0A224Y166-F1
#
_cell.length_a   1.000
_cell.length_b   1.000
_cell.length_c   1.000
_cell.angle_alpha   90.00
_cell.angle_beta   90.00
_cell.angle_gamma   90.00
#
_symmetry.space_group_name_H-M   'P 1'
#
loop_
_entity.id
_entity.type
_entity.pdbx_description
1 polymer ?
#
loop_
_entity_poly.entity_id
_entity_poly.type
_entity_poly.pdbx_seq_one_letter_code
_entity_poly.pdbx_strand_id
1 'polypeptide(L)'
;MSFHMISMMTTSVVFSLLLHLMWSECDAARADIVVSYERPKPSRRDCQYNGKTYRHGYYNDTNPECISYWCVNGDMDIARCSNETPRPYGSCVYVRRKGPFPYCCEYIRAC
;
A
#
# COMPACT_ATOMS: atom_id res chain seq x y z
N MET A 1 -26.18 66.02 49.64
CA MET A 1 -25.56 65.61 48.35
C MET A 1 -25.10 64.14 48.37
N SER A 2 -25.81 63.25 49.07
CA SER A 2 -25.34 61.85 49.27
C SER A 2 -26.13 60.80 48.47
N PHE A 3 -27.36 61.11 48.02
CA PHE A 3 -28.20 60.15 47.28
C PHE A 3 -27.74 59.97 45.82
N HIS A 4 -27.19 61.01 45.18
CA HIS A 4 -26.66 60.93 43.82
C HIS A 4 -25.34 60.14 43.72
N MET A 5 -24.50 60.18 44.76
CA MET A 5 -23.22 59.44 44.79
C MET A 5 -23.43 57.93 44.91
N ILE A 6 -24.41 57.49 45.71
CA ILE A 6 -24.75 56.07 45.87
C ILE A 6 -25.32 55.51 44.55
N SER A 7 -26.17 56.28 43.86
CA SER A 7 -26.77 55.88 42.58
C SER A 7 -25.75 55.72 41.43
N MET A 8 -24.62 56.43 41.47
CA MET A 8 -23.60 56.39 40.42
C MET A 8 -22.60 55.24 40.63
N MET A 9 -22.37 54.87 41.89
CA MET A 9 -21.54 53.73 42.28
C MET A 9 -22.24 52.40 41.98
N THR A 10 -23.55 52.30 42.22
CA THR A 10 -24.30 51.06 41.99
C THR A 10 -24.46 50.74 40.50
N THR A 11 -24.68 51.74 39.65
CA THR A 11 -24.74 51.55 38.19
C THR A 11 -23.40 51.12 37.61
N SER A 12 -22.29 51.66 38.11
CA SER A 12 -20.94 51.28 37.68
C SER A 12 -20.61 49.83 38.02
N VAL A 13 -20.97 49.35 39.23
CA VAL A 13 -20.72 47.96 39.63
C VAL A 13 -21.55 46.97 38.80
N VAL A 14 -22.81 47.30 38.53
CA VAL A 14 -23.68 46.48 37.68
C VAL A 14 -23.16 46.42 36.24
N PHE A 15 -22.69 47.53 35.70
CA PHE A 15 -22.14 47.58 34.34
C PHE A 15 -20.85 46.76 34.23
N SER A 16 -19.95 46.84 35.22
CA SER A 16 -18.72 46.03 35.27
C SER A 16 -19.02 44.53 35.40
N LEU A 17 -20.01 44.13 36.22
CA LEU A 17 -20.44 42.73 36.34
C LEU A 17 -21.01 42.19 35.02
N LEU A 18 -21.80 42.99 34.30
CA LEU A 18 -22.34 42.61 33.00
C LEU A 18 -21.23 42.48 31.93
N LEU A 19 -20.24 43.38 31.95
CA LEU A 19 -19.05 43.27 31.09
C LEU A 19 -18.24 41.99 31.36
N HIS A 20 -18.09 41.59 32.62
CA HIS A 20 -17.42 40.31 32.95
C HIS A 20 -18.23 39.08 32.52
N LEU A 21 -19.56 39.12 32.63
CA LEU A 21 -20.42 38.02 32.17
C LEU A 21 -20.42 37.88 30.64
N MET A 22 -20.33 38.99 29.92
CA MET A 22 -20.29 39.00 28.44
C MET A 22 -18.92 38.58 27.88
N TRP A 23 -17.85 38.60 28.69
CA TRP A 23 -16.51 38.20 28.28
C TRP A 23 -16.18 36.72 28.54
N SER A 24 -17.16 35.93 28.98
CA SER A 24 -17.07 34.47 28.88
C SER A 24 -17.29 34.07 27.42
N GLU A 25 -16.33 34.41 26.56
CA GLU A 25 -16.28 33.93 25.18
C GLU A 25 -16.27 32.40 25.22
N CYS A 26 -17.30 31.81 24.62
CA CYS A 26 -17.40 30.40 24.32
C CYS A 26 -16.25 30.01 23.37
N ASP A 27 -15.08 29.71 23.93
CA ASP A 27 -14.10 28.87 23.25
C ASP A 27 -14.67 27.45 23.19
N ALA A 28 -15.60 27.24 22.26
CA ALA A 28 -15.92 25.92 21.78
C ALA A 28 -14.64 25.37 21.17
N ALA A 29 -13.88 24.63 21.98
CA ALA A 29 -12.67 23.94 21.61
C ALA A 29 -12.92 23.22 20.27
N ARG A 30 -12.34 23.77 19.21
CA ARG A 30 -12.36 23.16 17.89
C ARG A 30 -11.49 21.92 17.98
N ALA A 31 -12.11 20.79 18.25
CA ALA A 31 -11.46 19.50 18.12
C ALA A 31 -11.19 19.31 16.62
N ASP A 32 -9.98 19.63 16.18
CA ASP A 32 -9.50 19.23 14.86
C ASP A 32 -9.46 17.70 14.84
N ILE A 33 -10.48 17.09 14.23
CA ILE A 33 -10.51 15.65 13.98
C ILE A 33 -9.44 15.38 12.93
N VAL A 34 -8.24 15.02 13.38
CA VAL A 34 -7.21 14.45 12.52
C VAL A 34 -7.69 13.07 12.10
N VAL A 35 -8.36 12.99 10.96
CA VAL A 35 -8.68 11.72 10.33
C VAL A 35 -7.36 11.12 9.84
N SER A 36 -6.75 10.29 10.68
CA SER A 36 -5.63 9.44 10.26
C SER A 36 -6.19 8.32 9.40
N TYR A 37 -6.14 8.48 8.09
CA TYR A 37 -6.32 7.37 7.17
C TYR A 37 -5.09 6.47 7.30
N GLU A 38 -5.19 5.43 8.14
CA GLU A 38 -4.25 4.33 8.07
C GLU A 38 -4.33 3.75 6.65
N ARG A 39 -3.30 4.00 5.84
CA ARG A 39 -3.19 3.32 4.55
C ARG A 39 -3.16 1.82 4.84
N PRO A 40 -4.03 1.00 4.21
CA PRO A 40 -3.97 -0.44 4.37
C PRO A 40 -2.54 -0.89 4.10
N LYS A 41 -1.88 -1.48 5.09
CA LYS A 41 -0.55 -2.05 4.87
C LYS A 41 -0.71 -3.11 3.77
N PRO A 42 0.09 -3.05 2.69
CA PRO A 42 0.02 -4.06 1.65
C PRO A 42 0.20 -5.43 2.30
N SER A 43 -0.77 -6.33 2.10
CA SER A 43 -0.77 -7.63 2.74
C SER A 43 0.35 -8.48 2.13
N ARG A 44 1.50 -8.52 2.81
CA ARG A 44 2.61 -9.41 2.47
C ARG A 44 2.26 -10.84 2.87
N ARG A 45 1.38 -11.47 2.09
CA ARG A 45 0.99 -12.87 2.29
C ARG A 45 1.94 -13.78 1.52
N ASP A 46 2.26 -14.89 2.15
CA ASP A 46 3.00 -15.98 1.53
C ASP A 46 2.06 -16.75 0.58
N CYS A 47 2.63 -17.29 -0.50
CA CYS A 47 1.90 -18.04 -1.50
C CYS A 47 1.94 -19.54 -1.19
N GLN A 48 0.80 -20.22 -1.36
CA GLN A 48 0.72 -21.67 -1.30
C GLN A 48 0.66 -22.23 -2.72
N TYR A 49 1.65 -23.04 -3.10
CA TYR A 49 1.71 -23.64 -4.43
C TYR A 49 2.29 -25.05 -4.39
N ASN A 50 1.58 -26.03 -4.98
CA ASN A 50 1.93 -27.46 -4.96
C ASN A 50 2.30 -27.99 -3.56
N GLY A 51 1.55 -27.58 -2.52
CA GLY A 51 1.78 -27.99 -1.14
C GLY A 51 3.00 -27.35 -0.46
N LYS A 52 3.69 -26.40 -1.13
CA LYS A 52 4.81 -25.64 -0.58
C LYS A 52 4.41 -24.19 -0.33
N THR A 53 4.99 -23.61 0.71
CA THR A 53 4.84 -22.20 1.05
C THR A 53 6.03 -21.40 0.53
N TYR A 54 5.75 -20.34 -0.22
CA TYR A 54 6.74 -19.42 -0.77
C TYR A 54 6.54 -18.05 -0.16
N ARG A 55 7.62 -17.44 0.32
CA ARG A 55 7.55 -16.12 0.94
C ARG A 55 7.10 -15.06 -0.07
N HIS A 56 6.39 -14.04 0.41
CA HIS A 56 6.16 -12.84 -0.39
C HIS A 56 7.48 -12.31 -0.99
N GLY A 57 7.49 -12.04 -2.30
CA GLY A 57 8.66 -11.57 -3.03
C GLY A 57 9.63 -12.69 -3.44
N TYR A 58 9.29 -13.95 -3.19
CA TYR A 58 10.02 -15.09 -3.72
C TYR A 58 10.00 -15.06 -5.25
N TYR A 59 11.16 -15.34 -5.87
CA TYR A 59 11.35 -15.40 -7.31
C TYR A 59 12.31 -16.56 -7.65
N ASN A 60 11.98 -17.33 -8.68
CA ASN A 60 12.88 -18.36 -9.21
C ASN A 60 12.66 -18.53 -10.72
N ASP A 61 13.76 -18.48 -11.46
CA ASP A 61 13.87 -18.59 -12.91
C ASP A 61 14.85 -19.68 -13.36
N THR A 62 15.39 -20.47 -12.43
CA THR A 62 16.51 -21.42 -12.65
C THR A 62 16.04 -22.87 -12.74
N ASN A 63 14.73 -23.10 -12.89
CA ASN A 63 14.14 -24.45 -12.98
C ASN A 63 14.59 -25.18 -14.27
N PRO A 64 15.00 -26.47 -14.20
CA PRO A 64 15.25 -27.29 -15.38
C PRO A 64 14.10 -27.35 -16.39
N GLU A 65 12.87 -27.07 -15.96
CA GLU A 65 11.68 -27.04 -16.81
C GLU A 65 11.52 -25.73 -17.63
N CYS A 66 12.42 -24.77 -17.45
CA CYS A 66 12.36 -23.45 -18.09
C CYS A 66 11.03 -22.72 -17.81
N ILE A 67 10.75 -22.57 -16.53
CA ILE A 67 9.55 -21.92 -15.99
C ILE A 67 10.04 -20.93 -14.94
N SER A 68 9.47 -19.72 -14.91
CA SER A 68 9.68 -18.79 -13.79
C SER A 68 8.45 -18.70 -12.91
N TYR A 69 8.65 -18.63 -11.60
CA TYR A 69 7.59 -18.50 -10.62
C TYR A 69 7.92 -17.38 -9.64
N TRP A 70 6.90 -16.58 -9.28
CA TRP A 70 7.07 -15.50 -8.32
C TRP A 70 5.83 -15.28 -7.47
N CYS A 71 6.04 -14.93 -6.20
CA CYS A 71 4.99 -14.79 -5.21
C CYS A 71 4.68 -13.33 -4.91
N VAL A 72 3.45 -12.89 -5.17
CA VAL A 72 2.99 -11.52 -4.91
C VAL A 72 1.71 -11.56 -4.08
N ASN A 73 1.77 -11.01 -2.87
CA ASN A 73 0.62 -10.84 -1.96
C ASN A 73 -0.29 -12.07 -1.74
N GLY A 74 0.27 -13.29 -1.81
CA GLY A 74 -0.44 -14.56 -1.65
C GLY A 74 -0.77 -15.27 -2.96
N ASP A 75 -0.59 -14.58 -4.09
CA ASP A 75 -0.82 -15.10 -5.43
C ASP A 75 0.50 -15.55 -6.05
N MET A 76 0.54 -16.83 -6.47
CA MET A 76 1.68 -17.41 -7.17
C MET A 76 1.48 -17.23 -8.68
N ASP A 77 2.32 -16.42 -9.29
CA ASP A 77 2.37 -16.26 -10.74
C ASP A 77 3.42 -17.21 -11.34
N ILE A 78 3.12 -17.72 -12.54
CA ILE A 78 3.94 -18.71 -13.23
C ILE A 78 4.02 -18.34 -14.71
N ALA A 79 5.21 -18.00 -15.19
CA ALA A 79 5.45 -17.81 -16.62
C ALA A 79 6.09 -19.05 -17.23
N ARG A 80 5.53 -19.45 -18.38
CA ARG A 80 5.98 -20.58 -19.21
C ARG A 80 6.36 -20.07 -20.58
N CYS A 81 7.34 -20.70 -21.21
CA CYS A 81 7.66 -20.40 -22.61
C CYS A 81 6.55 -20.88 -23.56
N SER A 82 6.52 -20.35 -24.78
CA SER A 82 5.72 -20.93 -25.86
C SER A 82 6.16 -22.36 -26.17
N ASN A 83 5.21 -23.22 -26.52
CA ASN A 83 5.47 -24.59 -26.97
C ASN A 83 5.59 -24.69 -28.50
N GLU A 84 5.54 -23.56 -29.20
CA GLU A 84 5.74 -23.52 -30.64
C GLU A 84 7.21 -23.78 -30.98
N THR A 85 7.50 -25.00 -31.42
CA THR A 85 8.80 -25.37 -31.96
C THR A 85 8.93 -24.90 -33.41
N PRO A 86 10.06 -24.28 -33.80
CA PRO A 86 10.32 -23.98 -35.19
C PRO A 86 10.30 -25.25 -36.05
N ARG A 87 9.86 -25.13 -37.31
CA ARG A 87 9.87 -26.25 -38.25
C ARG A 87 11.32 -26.74 -38.43
N PRO A 88 11.58 -28.06 -38.38
CA PRO A 88 12.91 -28.61 -38.59
C PRO A 88 13.39 -28.27 -40.01
N TYR A 89 14.71 -28.10 -40.16
CA TYR A 89 15.35 -27.80 -41.44
C TYR A 89 16.51 -28.77 -41.67
N GLY A 90 16.42 -29.57 -42.74
CA GLY A 90 17.38 -30.63 -43.03
C GLY A 90 17.34 -31.75 -41.99
N SER A 91 18.52 -32.21 -41.55
CA SER A 91 18.69 -33.23 -40.51
C SER A 91 18.73 -32.67 -39.09
N CYS A 92 18.66 -31.35 -38.93
CA CYS A 92 18.82 -30.70 -37.63
C CYS A 92 17.51 -30.64 -36.85
N VAL A 93 17.62 -30.76 -35.53
CA VAL A 93 16.50 -30.60 -34.60
C VAL A 93 16.63 -29.29 -33.82
N TYR A 94 15.50 -28.72 -33.41
CA TYR A 94 15.49 -27.55 -32.53
C TYR A 94 15.38 -28.01 -31.07
N VAL A 95 16.35 -27.61 -30.25
CA VAL A 95 16.37 -27.89 -28.81
C VAL A 95 16.30 -26.57 -28.04
N ARG A 96 15.75 -26.59 -26.83
CA ARG A 96 15.74 -25.40 -25.98
C ARG A 96 17.15 -25.04 -25.55
N ARG A 97 17.45 -23.75 -25.58
CA ARG A 97 18.70 -23.18 -25.09
C ARG A 97 18.85 -23.48 -23.59
N LYS A 98 20.07 -23.76 -23.15
CA LYS A 98 20.36 -23.89 -21.71
C LYS A 98 20.49 -22.51 -21.08
N GLY A 99 19.93 -22.33 -19.88
CA GLY A 99 20.01 -21.09 -19.12
C GLY A 99 18.78 -20.88 -18.23
N PRO A 100 18.73 -19.75 -17.49
CA PRO A 100 17.53 -19.36 -16.76
C PRO A 100 16.42 -18.88 -17.70
N PHE A 101 15.19 -18.80 -17.20
CA PHE A 101 14.09 -18.13 -17.88
C PHE A 101 14.38 -16.62 -17.99
N PRO A 102 14.07 -15.94 -19.12
CA PRO A 102 13.43 -16.46 -20.33
C PRO A 102 14.43 -16.96 -21.38
N TYR A 103 15.74 -16.94 -21.13
CA TYR A 103 16.75 -17.35 -22.11
C TYR A 103 16.56 -18.80 -22.59
N CYS A 104 16.16 -19.69 -21.69
CA CYS A 104 15.87 -21.08 -22.05
C CYS A 104 14.61 -21.26 -22.91
N CYS A 105 13.81 -20.21 -23.13
CA CYS A 105 12.67 -20.25 -24.04
C CYS A 105 13.07 -20.24 -25.52
N GLU A 106 14.31 -19.83 -25.82
CA GLU A 106 14.80 -19.81 -27.19
C GLU A 106 15.13 -21.22 -27.68
N TYR A 107 14.80 -21.51 -28.94
CA TYR A 107 15.22 -22.73 -29.61
C TYR A 107 16.51 -22.49 -30.39
N ILE A 108 17.49 -23.38 -30.20
CA ILE A 108 18.73 -23.41 -30.97
C ILE A 108 18.74 -24.65 -31.86
N ARG A 109 19.39 -24.54 -33.03
CA ARG A 109 19.59 -25.69 -33.91
C ARG A 109 20.69 -26.59 -33.36
N ALA A 110 20.38 -27.87 -33.24
CA ALA A 110 21.34 -28.93 -32.98
C ALA A 110 21.42 -29.80 -34.25
N CYS A 111 22.60 -29.73 -34.86
CA CYS A 111 23.11 -30.60 -35.91
C CYS A 111 24.43 -31.17 -35.34
#